data_AF-A0A1C4VH92-F1
#
_entry.id   AF-A0A1C4VH92-F1
#
_cell.length_a   1.000
_cell.length_b   1.000
_cell.length_c   1.000
_cell.angle_alpha   90.00
_cell.angle_beta   90.00
_cell.angle_gamma   90.00
#
_symmetry.space_group_name_H-M   'P 1'
#
loop_
_entity.id
_entity.type
_entity.pdbx_description
1 polymer ?
#
loop_
_entity_poly.entity_id
_entity_poly.type
_entity_poly.pdbx_seq_one_letter_code
_entity_poly.pdbx_strand_id
1 'polypeptide(L)'
;MAQCLTAASPAAVAAEETPTAERLADAEREWHSLRGRMIALQEELDWQVYAQYGLLPEELTAPARSVPELSLGERAFEIVLARKVKEGSADTQWFVRHGSTPITELPDHWSPEYRAVVRKRIEVIESNRYLALIERPECKRRWATPGWDKLLDAALRNWLLDRCEARELWYAPDENGNPQPRALSVAELADELSRDPNVLAVAALFDPSRELPRILADLIDGEHVPYLSKLRYTASGLTKRAEWELVWEKQRQEDAAPDEPTRQAIRKTIPVPPKYKPVDFRKNSYWSNRGKLDVAKERFVSYPGAGRAGDPSLLIGWAGWDHRDQAQALALLIVQRQEADGWTAEQLTPLLAGLHEVLPWVRQWHGEIDPDTGESPADAYSGFLDERLNDLHLTEADLTGWQPPATRGRRHQQT
;
A
#
# COMPACT_ATOMS: atom_id res chain seq x y z
N MET A 1 -10.08 19.25 -18.17
CA MET A 1 -8.63 18.98 -18.27
C MET A 1 -8.09 18.23 -17.06
N ALA A 2 -8.19 18.73 -15.82
CA ALA A 2 -7.71 17.99 -14.65
C ALA A 2 -8.35 16.60 -14.50
N GLN A 3 -9.68 16.49 -14.69
CA GLN A 3 -10.38 15.20 -14.71
C GLN A 3 -9.88 14.27 -15.83
N CYS A 4 -9.65 14.81 -17.03
CA CYS A 4 -9.09 14.07 -18.16
C CYS A 4 -7.67 13.56 -17.86
N LEU A 5 -6.83 14.37 -17.20
CA LEU A 5 -5.48 13.96 -16.81
C LEU A 5 -5.52 12.80 -15.81
N THR A 6 -6.48 12.81 -14.87
CA THR A 6 -6.71 11.70 -13.95
C THR A 6 -7.18 10.45 -14.69
N ALA A 7 -8.11 10.58 -15.65
CA ALA A 7 -8.61 9.47 -16.46
C ALA A 7 -7.53 8.86 -17.37
N ALA A 8 -6.58 9.67 -17.84
CA ALA A 8 -5.43 9.20 -18.60
C ALA A 8 -4.31 8.60 -17.73
N SER A 9 -4.47 8.52 -16.40
CA SER A 9 -3.45 7.94 -15.53
C SER A 9 -3.39 6.41 -15.66
N PRO A 10 -2.23 5.77 -15.41
CA PRO A 10 -2.11 4.31 -15.45
C PRO A 10 -3.08 3.62 -14.49
N ALA A 11 -3.35 4.23 -13.33
CA ALA A 11 -4.28 3.69 -12.35
C ALA A 11 -5.73 3.69 -12.84
N ALA A 12 -6.15 4.72 -13.58
CA ALA A 12 -7.49 4.75 -14.19
C ALA A 12 -7.61 3.70 -15.29
N VAL A 13 -6.60 3.56 -16.15
CA VAL A 13 -6.54 2.50 -17.16
C VAL A 13 -6.66 1.12 -16.53
N ALA A 14 -5.88 0.85 -15.46
CA ALA A 14 -5.88 -0.42 -14.76
C ALA A 14 -7.19 -0.72 -14.00
N ALA A 15 -7.95 0.32 -13.63
CA ALA A 15 -9.24 0.17 -12.95
C ALA A 15 -10.39 -0.13 -13.93
N GLU A 16 -10.31 0.37 -15.17
CA GLU A 16 -11.33 0.17 -16.19
C GLU A 16 -11.17 -1.18 -16.91
N GLU A 17 -9.92 -1.58 -17.19
CA GLU A 17 -9.63 -2.79 -17.95
C GLU A 17 -8.26 -3.38 -17.59
N THR A 18 -7.95 -4.56 -18.13
CA THR A 18 -6.61 -5.15 -18.00
C THR A 18 -5.60 -4.28 -18.75
N PRO A 19 -4.53 -3.78 -18.09
CA PRO A 19 -3.50 -2.99 -18.75
C PRO A 19 -2.83 -3.74 -19.91
N THR A 20 -2.74 -3.09 -21.08
CA THR A 20 -1.98 -3.57 -22.22
C THR A 20 -0.88 -2.57 -22.60
N ALA A 21 0.19 -3.03 -23.25
CA ALA A 21 1.28 -2.15 -23.69
C ALA A 21 0.78 -1.00 -24.58
N GLU A 22 -0.11 -1.31 -25.54
CA GLU A 22 -0.69 -0.34 -26.46
C GLU A 22 -1.53 0.70 -25.72
N ARG A 23 -2.46 0.25 -24.86
CA ARG A 23 -3.34 1.14 -24.11
C ARG A 23 -2.57 2.05 -23.17
N LEU A 24 -1.52 1.53 -22.51
CA LEU A 24 -0.66 2.31 -21.61
C LEU A 24 0.19 3.32 -22.39
N ALA A 25 0.73 2.95 -23.55
CA ALA A 25 1.45 3.89 -24.41
C ALA A 25 0.55 5.02 -24.91
N ASP A 26 -0.71 4.73 -25.23
CA ASP A 26 -1.70 5.74 -25.63
C ASP A 26 -2.03 6.68 -24.47
N ALA A 27 -2.28 6.11 -23.29
CA ALA A 27 -2.53 6.86 -22.07
C ALA A 27 -1.33 7.74 -21.67
N GLU A 28 -0.10 7.26 -21.86
CA GLU A 28 1.12 8.03 -21.60
C GLU A 28 1.18 9.29 -22.46
N ARG A 29 0.98 9.13 -23.78
CA ARG A 29 0.97 10.26 -24.71
C ARG A 29 -0.13 11.26 -24.37
N GLU A 30 -1.33 10.77 -24.05
CA GLU A 30 -2.46 11.62 -23.64
C GLU A 30 -2.14 12.35 -22.32
N TRP A 31 -1.59 11.66 -21.34
CA TRP A 31 -1.26 12.22 -20.03
C TRP A 31 -0.20 13.33 -20.15
N HIS A 32 0.86 13.09 -20.92
CA HIS A 32 1.91 14.08 -21.18
C HIS A 32 1.36 15.29 -21.95
N SER A 33 0.54 15.08 -22.99
CA SER A 33 -0.10 16.16 -23.75
C SER A 33 -1.04 17.00 -22.88
N LEU A 34 -1.95 16.36 -22.14
CA LEU A 34 -2.87 17.05 -21.23
C LEU A 34 -2.11 17.86 -20.19
N ARG A 35 -1.05 17.30 -19.62
CA ARG A 35 -0.21 17.99 -18.64
C ARG A 35 0.50 19.20 -19.27
N GLY A 36 1.09 19.04 -20.45
CA GLY A 36 1.76 20.13 -21.16
C GLY A 36 0.81 21.27 -21.51
N ARG A 37 -0.41 20.96 -21.96
CA ARG A 37 -1.48 21.95 -22.19
C ARG A 37 -1.90 22.66 -20.91
N MET A 38 -2.03 21.93 -19.80
CA MET A 38 -2.39 22.52 -18.51
C MET A 38 -1.31 23.48 -17.99
N ILE A 39 -0.03 23.16 -18.18
CA ILE A 39 1.10 24.05 -17.86
C ILE A 39 1.04 25.31 -18.72
N ALA A 40 0.87 25.15 -20.03
CA ALA A 40 0.78 26.25 -20.98
C ALA A 40 -0.37 27.21 -20.64
N LEU A 41 -1.57 26.67 -20.39
CA LEU A 41 -2.73 27.49 -20.03
C LEU A 41 -2.55 28.21 -18.70
N GLN A 42 -1.88 27.60 -17.72
CA GLN A 42 -1.56 28.28 -16.46
C GLN A 42 -0.58 29.43 -16.71
N GLU A 43 0.44 29.24 -17.54
CA GLU A 43 1.37 30.32 -17.88
C GLU A 43 0.63 31.48 -18.59
N GLU A 44 -0.20 31.19 -19.61
CA GLU A 44 -1.00 32.22 -20.27
C GLU A 44 -1.95 32.95 -19.30
N LEU A 45 -2.57 32.22 -18.37
CA LEU A 45 -3.46 32.79 -17.36
C LEU A 45 -2.70 33.73 -16.42
N ASP A 46 -1.50 33.36 -15.97
CA ASP A 46 -0.68 34.20 -15.09
C ASP A 46 -0.38 35.55 -15.78
N TRP A 47 0.04 35.52 -17.05
CA TRP A 47 0.31 36.74 -17.82
C TRP A 47 -0.94 37.56 -18.14
N GLN A 48 -2.07 36.89 -18.41
CA GLN A 48 -3.35 37.57 -18.58
C GLN A 48 -3.77 38.31 -17.30
N VAL A 49 -3.59 37.68 -16.14
CA VAL A 49 -3.86 38.29 -14.84
C VAL A 49 -2.98 39.53 -14.65
N TYR A 50 -1.68 39.46 -14.97
CA TYR A 50 -0.81 40.63 -14.85
C TYR A 50 -1.29 41.82 -15.71
N ALA A 51 -1.77 41.57 -16.92
CA ALA A 51 -2.35 42.59 -17.78
C ALA A 51 -3.63 43.18 -17.18
N GLN A 52 -4.55 42.33 -16.68
CA GLN A 52 -5.82 42.77 -16.07
C GLN A 52 -5.63 43.64 -14.83
N TYR A 53 -4.57 43.39 -14.05
CA TYR A 53 -4.21 44.20 -12.89
C TYR A 53 -3.38 45.44 -13.24
N GLY A 54 -3.16 45.73 -14.53
CA GLY A 54 -2.41 46.90 -14.99
C GLY A 54 -0.92 46.84 -14.68
N LEU A 55 -0.36 45.64 -14.46
CA LEU A 55 1.06 45.45 -14.18
C LEU A 55 1.93 45.45 -15.45
N LEU A 56 1.30 45.40 -16.61
CA LEU A 56 1.94 45.38 -17.92
C LEU A 56 1.47 46.56 -18.79
N PRO A 57 2.38 47.19 -19.57
CA PRO A 57 2.01 48.26 -20.49
C PRO A 57 1.28 47.76 -21.75
N GLU A 58 1.44 46.48 -22.08
CA GLU A 58 0.76 45.79 -23.18
C GLU A 58 0.37 44.37 -22.75
N GLU A 59 -0.62 43.77 -23.44
CA GLU A 59 -1.00 42.39 -23.18
C GLU A 59 0.05 41.43 -23.74
N LEU A 60 0.66 40.62 -22.86
CA LEU A 60 1.68 39.63 -23.21
C LEU A 60 1.12 38.20 -23.17
N THR A 61 -0.06 38.00 -23.76
CA THR A 61 -0.68 36.69 -23.99
C THR A 61 -0.52 36.30 -25.45
N ALA A 62 -0.34 35.00 -25.72
CA ALA A 62 -0.26 34.50 -27.08
C ALA A 62 -1.66 34.14 -27.62
N PRO A 63 -1.93 34.28 -28.92
CA PRO A 63 -3.17 33.77 -29.52
C PRO A 63 -3.35 32.28 -29.18
N ALA A 64 -4.56 31.87 -28.78
CA ALA A 64 -4.81 30.50 -28.30
C ALA A 64 -4.32 29.39 -29.25
N ARG A 65 -4.37 29.62 -30.57
CA ARG A 65 -3.88 28.69 -31.61
C ARG A 65 -2.35 28.53 -31.66
N SER A 66 -1.62 29.50 -31.09
CA SER A 66 -0.15 29.59 -31.16
C SER A 66 0.52 29.09 -29.89
N VAL A 67 -0.25 28.88 -28.81
CA VAL A 67 0.22 28.38 -27.51
C VAL A 67 0.58 26.90 -27.64
N PRO A 68 1.85 26.52 -27.51
CA PRO A 68 2.28 25.12 -27.57
C PRO A 68 2.00 24.41 -26.24
N GLU A 69 2.14 23.09 -26.24
CA GLU A 69 2.29 22.33 -24.99
C GLU A 69 3.64 22.68 -24.35
N LEU A 70 3.67 22.93 -23.04
CA LEU A 70 4.91 23.30 -22.34
C LEU A 70 5.44 22.16 -21.47
N SER A 71 6.73 21.90 -21.60
CA SER A 71 7.49 21.08 -20.66
C SER A 71 7.94 21.90 -19.45
N LEU A 72 8.28 21.21 -18.35
CA LEU A 72 8.92 21.87 -17.21
C LEU A 72 10.30 22.37 -17.63
N GLY A 73 10.55 23.65 -17.35
CA GLY A 73 11.77 24.35 -17.77
C GLY A 73 11.49 25.40 -18.83
N GLU A 74 10.37 25.28 -19.55
CA GLU A 74 10.09 26.11 -20.72
C GLU A 74 9.21 27.33 -20.42
N ARG A 75 8.80 27.54 -19.18
CA ARG A 75 8.10 28.78 -18.79
C ARG A 75 9.07 29.95 -18.70
N ALA A 76 8.57 31.17 -18.90
CA ALA A 76 9.41 32.36 -19.00
C ALA A 76 10.32 32.54 -17.77
N PHE A 77 9.79 32.38 -16.56
CA PHE A 77 10.59 32.48 -15.34
C PHE A 77 11.61 31.35 -15.17
N GLU A 78 11.31 30.14 -15.66
CA GLU A 78 12.25 29.01 -15.58
C GLU A 78 13.46 29.27 -16.48
N ILE A 79 13.23 29.87 -17.66
CA ILE A 79 14.30 30.30 -18.57
C ILE A 79 15.15 31.41 -17.94
N VAL A 80 14.52 32.43 -17.35
CA VAL A 80 15.24 33.50 -16.63
C VAL A 80 16.04 32.93 -15.45
N LEU A 81 15.44 32.02 -14.68
CA LEU A 81 16.11 31.37 -13.57
C LEU A 81 17.30 30.53 -14.03
N ALA A 82 17.16 29.76 -15.12
CA ALA A 82 18.23 28.95 -15.69
C ALA A 82 19.39 29.82 -16.19
N ARG A 83 19.11 30.98 -16.81
CA ARG A 83 20.13 31.97 -17.20
C ARG A 83 20.90 32.50 -15.99
N LYS A 84 20.20 32.89 -14.93
CA LYS A 84 20.84 33.37 -13.68
C LYS A 84 21.71 32.29 -13.01
N VAL A 85 21.25 31.03 -13.01
CA VAL A 85 22.06 29.91 -12.51
C VAL A 85 23.32 29.72 -13.36
N LYS A 86 23.21 29.76 -14.69
CA LYS A 86 24.35 29.66 -15.61
C LYS A 86 25.37 30.79 -15.42
N GLU A 87 24.90 31.98 -15.09
CA GLU A 87 25.73 33.16 -14.79
C GLU A 87 26.29 33.16 -13.35
N GLY A 88 25.89 32.20 -12.51
CA GLY A 88 26.28 32.15 -11.09
C GLY A 88 25.62 33.21 -10.21
N SER A 89 24.56 33.87 -10.69
CA SER A 89 23.83 34.94 -9.98
C SER A 89 22.60 34.44 -9.21
N ALA A 90 22.30 33.14 -9.29
CA ALA A 90 21.28 32.47 -8.48
C ALA A 90 21.69 31.05 -8.11
N ASP A 91 21.38 30.63 -6.88
CA ASP A 91 21.45 29.25 -6.42
C ASP A 91 20.01 28.76 -6.15
N THR A 92 19.65 27.60 -6.70
CA THR A 92 18.27 27.09 -6.63
C THR A 92 18.20 25.57 -6.72
N GLN A 93 17.32 24.99 -5.91
CA GLN A 93 16.95 23.57 -6.02
C GLN A 93 15.71 23.33 -6.90
N TRP A 94 15.15 24.37 -7.53
CA TRP A 94 13.91 24.27 -8.31
C TRP A 94 13.96 23.15 -9.35
N PHE A 95 15.01 23.15 -10.19
CA PHE A 95 15.17 22.19 -11.28
C PHE A 95 15.30 20.75 -10.76
N VAL A 96 16.18 20.52 -9.79
CA VAL A 96 16.43 19.21 -9.20
C VAL A 96 15.19 18.68 -8.47
N ARG A 97 14.54 19.51 -7.66
CA ARG A 97 13.40 19.10 -6.83
C ARG A 97 12.16 18.76 -7.66
N HIS A 98 12.01 19.37 -8.84
CA HIS A 98 10.82 19.24 -9.66
C HIS A 98 11.04 18.48 -10.97
N GLY A 99 12.25 17.97 -11.21
CA GLY A 99 12.60 17.30 -12.47
C GLY A 99 12.41 18.21 -13.68
N SER A 100 12.62 19.51 -13.50
CA SER A 100 12.52 20.52 -14.56
C SER A 100 13.86 20.65 -15.27
N THR A 101 13.88 20.62 -16.59
CA THR A 101 15.11 20.71 -17.38
C THR A 101 15.49 22.18 -17.56
N PRO A 102 16.63 22.66 -17.00
CA PRO A 102 17.01 24.06 -17.16
C PRO A 102 17.40 24.33 -18.62
N ILE A 103 16.66 25.23 -19.27
CA ILE A 103 16.96 25.70 -20.62
C ILE A 103 17.21 27.22 -20.62
N THR A 104 18.21 27.68 -21.38
CA THR A 104 18.53 29.11 -21.48
C THR A 104 18.10 29.74 -22.81
N GLU A 105 17.84 28.89 -23.80
CA GLU A 105 17.41 29.27 -25.15
C GLU A 105 15.93 28.98 -25.34
N LEU A 106 15.25 29.77 -26.18
CA LEU A 106 13.85 29.53 -26.51
C LEU A 106 13.74 28.29 -27.40
N PRO A 107 12.89 27.30 -27.07
CA PRO A 107 12.73 26.08 -27.85
C PRO A 107 12.41 26.34 -29.33
N ASP A 108 12.96 25.49 -30.20
CA ASP A 108 12.80 25.62 -31.66
C ASP A 108 11.46 25.10 -32.17
N HIS A 109 10.78 24.24 -31.41
CA HIS A 109 9.46 23.70 -31.76
C HIS A 109 8.33 24.73 -31.56
N TRP A 110 8.61 25.86 -30.90
CA TRP A 110 7.64 26.94 -30.71
C TRP A 110 7.42 27.72 -32.00
N SER A 111 6.17 28.12 -32.22
CA SER A 111 5.84 29.03 -33.32
C SER A 111 6.61 30.37 -33.19
N PRO A 112 6.94 31.04 -34.32
CA PRO A 112 7.57 32.36 -34.26
C PRO A 112 6.77 33.37 -33.44
N GLU A 113 5.44 33.27 -33.48
CA GLU A 113 4.50 34.09 -32.70
C GLU A 113 4.69 33.87 -31.19
N TYR A 114 4.72 32.63 -30.73
CA TYR A 114 4.90 32.30 -29.32
C TYR A 114 6.31 32.68 -28.82
N ARG A 115 7.36 32.42 -29.62
CA ARG A 115 8.73 32.83 -29.27
C ARG A 115 8.84 34.34 -29.08
N ALA A 116 8.14 35.13 -29.90
CA ALA A 116 8.14 36.59 -29.77
C ALA A 116 7.48 37.04 -28.46
N VAL A 117 6.35 36.42 -28.07
CA VAL A 117 5.67 36.71 -26.79
C VAL A 117 6.56 36.33 -25.61
N VAL A 118 7.14 35.12 -25.59
CA VAL A 118 8.00 34.68 -24.48
C VAL A 118 9.29 35.50 -24.38
N ARG A 119 9.85 35.96 -25.50
CA ARG A 119 10.99 36.89 -25.47
C ARG A 119 10.65 38.18 -24.74
N LYS A 120 9.51 38.81 -25.07
CA LYS A 120 9.01 40.00 -24.37
C LYS A 120 8.75 39.74 -22.88
N ARG A 121 8.17 38.57 -22.55
CA ARG A 121 7.96 38.15 -21.15
C ARG A 121 9.28 38.12 -20.37
N ILE A 122 10.32 37.51 -20.94
CA ILE A 122 11.67 37.45 -20.36
C ILE A 122 12.23 38.87 -20.17
N GLU A 123 12.15 39.73 -21.19
CA GLU A 123 12.61 41.12 -21.11
C GLU A 123 11.90 41.90 -19.98
N VAL A 124 10.59 41.69 -19.82
CA VAL A 124 9.82 42.32 -18.73
C VAL A 124 10.23 41.78 -17.37
N ILE A 125 10.45 40.47 -17.22
CA ILE A 125 10.94 39.89 -15.96
C ILE A 125 12.31 40.47 -15.59
N GLU A 126 13.19 40.67 -16.58
CA GLU A 126 14.55 41.17 -16.36
C GLU A 126 14.58 42.68 -16.04
N SER A 127 13.68 43.47 -16.64
CA SER A 127 13.67 44.93 -16.51
C SER A 127 12.72 45.48 -15.43
N ASN A 128 11.63 44.78 -15.10
CA ASN A 128 10.64 45.23 -14.13
C ASN A 128 10.80 44.51 -12.77
N ARG A 129 11.34 45.22 -11.78
CA ARG A 129 11.57 44.71 -10.42
C ARG A 129 10.29 44.18 -9.76
N TYR A 130 9.13 44.77 -10.02
CA TYR A 130 7.87 44.33 -9.40
C TYR A 130 7.37 43.01 -9.99
N LEU A 131 7.46 42.83 -11.31
CA LEU A 131 7.15 41.52 -11.91
C LEU A 131 8.18 40.46 -11.53
N ALA A 132 9.45 40.82 -11.42
CA ALA A 132 10.49 39.91 -10.95
C ALA A 132 10.27 39.39 -9.51
N LEU A 133 9.38 40.00 -8.71
CA LEU A 133 9.00 39.49 -7.39
C LEU A 133 7.98 38.35 -7.47
N ILE A 134 7.08 38.38 -8.46
CA ILE A 134 5.99 37.40 -8.60
C ILE A 134 6.27 36.33 -9.65
N GLU A 135 7.24 36.54 -10.54
CA GLU A 135 7.80 35.52 -11.43
C GLU A 135 8.99 34.78 -10.76
N ARG A 136 8.80 34.42 -9.48
CA ARG A 136 9.75 33.62 -8.69
C ARG A 136 9.20 32.22 -8.44
N PRO A 137 10.08 31.22 -8.23
CA PRO A 137 9.68 29.86 -7.86
C PRO A 137 8.60 29.75 -6.78
N GLU A 138 8.63 30.62 -5.76
CA GLU A 138 7.70 30.61 -4.63
C GLU A 138 6.27 31.01 -5.01
N CYS A 139 6.14 31.81 -6.08
CA CYS A 139 4.88 32.36 -6.55
C CYS A 139 4.26 31.55 -7.70
N LYS A 140 5.02 30.61 -8.28
CA LYS A 140 4.58 29.82 -9.44
C LYS A 140 4.16 28.41 -9.05
N ARG A 141 3.19 27.86 -9.78
CA ARG A 141 2.75 26.47 -9.60
C ARG A 141 3.90 25.51 -9.93
N ARG A 142 4.19 24.59 -9.01
CA ARG A 142 5.31 23.63 -9.10
C ARG A 142 5.08 22.49 -10.09
N TRP A 143 3.81 22.12 -10.34
CA TRP A 143 3.44 20.98 -11.18
C TRP A 143 4.11 19.64 -10.78
N ALA A 144 4.40 19.49 -9.48
CA ALA A 144 5.05 18.29 -8.95
C ALA A 144 4.16 17.05 -9.15
N THR A 145 4.78 15.99 -9.63
CA THR A 145 4.18 14.68 -9.86
C THR A 145 5.26 13.62 -9.61
N PRO A 146 4.91 12.39 -9.18
CA PRO A 146 5.86 11.27 -9.14
C PRO A 146 6.50 10.98 -10.51
N GLY A 147 5.85 11.37 -11.61
CA GLY A 147 6.24 11.01 -12.97
C GLY A 147 5.49 9.78 -13.47
N TRP A 148 5.41 9.62 -14.80
CA TRP A 148 4.66 8.53 -15.43
C TRP A 148 5.14 7.15 -14.94
N ASP A 149 6.44 6.89 -14.98
CA ASP A 149 7.03 5.60 -14.59
C ASP A 149 6.64 5.16 -13.17
N LYS A 150 6.66 6.08 -12.20
CA LYS A 150 6.27 5.78 -10.81
C LYS A 150 4.76 5.57 -10.66
N LEU A 151 3.96 6.28 -11.45
CA LEU A 151 2.51 6.07 -11.48
C LEU A 151 2.17 4.72 -12.13
N LEU A 152 2.90 4.34 -13.18
CA LEU A 152 2.77 3.06 -13.87
C LEU A 152 3.17 1.89 -12.96
N ASP A 153 4.35 1.96 -12.33
CA ASP A 153 4.82 0.97 -11.35
C ASP A 153 3.78 0.74 -10.24
N ALA A 154 3.27 1.82 -9.64
CA ALA A 154 2.25 1.74 -8.60
C ALA A 154 0.93 1.12 -9.11
N ALA A 155 0.49 1.49 -10.32
CA ALA A 155 -0.74 0.97 -10.90
C ALA A 155 -0.64 -0.53 -11.20
N LEU A 156 0.45 -0.98 -11.82
CA LEU A 156 0.67 -2.39 -12.14
C LEU A 156 0.88 -3.23 -10.88
N ARG A 157 1.63 -2.71 -9.89
CA ARG A 157 1.76 -3.32 -8.55
C ARG A 157 0.39 -3.56 -7.91
N ASN A 158 -0.43 -2.52 -7.85
CA ASN A 158 -1.76 -2.63 -7.22
C ASN A 158 -2.65 -3.59 -7.99
N TRP A 159 -2.66 -3.52 -9.32
CA TRP A 159 -3.45 -4.43 -10.16
C TRP A 159 -3.08 -5.91 -9.93
N LEU A 160 -1.78 -6.23 -9.87
CA LEU A 160 -1.32 -7.60 -9.59
C LEU A 160 -1.71 -8.08 -8.19
N LEU A 161 -1.57 -7.21 -7.20
CA LEU A 161 -1.98 -7.53 -5.83
C LEU A 161 -3.52 -7.68 -5.72
N ASP A 162 -4.30 -6.90 -6.47
CA ASP A 162 -5.78 -7.02 -6.54
C ASP A 162 -6.18 -8.40 -7.07
N ARG A 163 -5.45 -8.93 -8.06
CA ARG A 163 -5.64 -10.31 -8.53
C ARG A 163 -5.28 -11.36 -7.48
N CYS A 164 -4.28 -11.10 -6.65
CA CYS A 164 -3.92 -12.00 -5.55
C CYS A 164 -5.00 -12.05 -4.44
N GLU A 165 -5.89 -11.06 -4.35
CA GLU A 165 -6.98 -11.02 -3.36
C GLU A 165 -8.29 -11.65 -3.84
N ALA A 166 -8.33 -12.19 -5.05
CA ALA A 166 -9.55 -12.77 -5.61
C ALA A 166 -10.07 -13.92 -4.72
N ARG A 167 -11.34 -13.83 -4.29
CA ARG A 167 -11.92 -14.69 -3.26
C ARG A 167 -11.78 -16.18 -3.59
N GLU A 168 -11.96 -16.55 -4.85
CA GLU A 168 -11.86 -17.91 -5.36
C GLU A 168 -10.49 -18.58 -5.12
N LEU A 169 -9.43 -17.79 -4.92
CA LEU A 169 -8.11 -18.32 -4.57
C LEU A 169 -8.07 -18.82 -3.13
N TRP A 170 -8.88 -18.23 -2.26
CA TRP A 170 -8.80 -18.37 -0.81
C TRP A 170 -9.86 -19.27 -0.20
N TYR A 171 -10.72 -19.87 -1.04
CA TYR A 171 -11.70 -20.88 -0.62
C TYR A 171 -11.64 -22.10 -1.54
N ALA A 172 -11.65 -23.29 -0.97
CA ALA A 172 -11.83 -24.56 -1.69
C ALA A 172 -13.03 -25.33 -1.12
N PRO A 173 -13.77 -26.08 -1.96
CA PRO A 173 -14.86 -26.90 -1.46
C PRO A 173 -14.35 -28.04 -0.57
N ASP A 174 -15.05 -28.31 0.53
CA ASP A 174 -14.90 -29.56 1.29
C ASP A 174 -15.56 -30.76 0.59
N GLU A 175 -15.54 -31.92 1.24
CA GLU A 175 -16.15 -33.16 0.72
C GLU A 175 -17.64 -33.03 0.42
N ASN A 176 -18.33 -32.10 1.09
CA ASN A 176 -19.75 -31.82 0.90
C ASN A 176 -20.00 -30.66 -0.08
N GLY A 177 -18.94 -30.06 -0.63
CA GLY A 177 -19.02 -28.93 -1.56
C GLY A 177 -19.13 -27.56 -0.89
N ASN A 178 -19.01 -27.46 0.44
CA ASN A 178 -19.08 -26.17 1.13
C ASN A 178 -17.73 -25.44 1.03
N PRO A 179 -17.71 -24.11 0.80
CA PRO A 179 -16.46 -23.37 0.65
C PRO A 179 -15.74 -23.23 2.00
N GLN A 180 -14.54 -23.79 2.09
CA GLN A 180 -13.65 -23.69 3.25
C GLN A 180 -12.47 -22.76 2.96
N PRO A 181 -12.08 -21.89 3.91
CA PRO A 181 -10.91 -21.03 3.74
C PRO A 181 -9.64 -21.88 3.63
N ARG A 182 -8.72 -21.49 2.77
CA ARG A 182 -7.44 -22.20 2.55
C ARG A 182 -6.26 -21.24 2.51
N ALA A 183 -5.16 -21.64 3.13
CA ALA A 183 -3.87 -20.97 2.95
C ALA A 183 -3.16 -21.51 1.70
N LEU A 184 -2.40 -20.66 1.01
CA LEU A 184 -1.57 -20.99 -0.14
C LEU A 184 -0.15 -20.51 0.11
N SER A 185 0.83 -21.25 -0.39
CA SER A 185 2.18 -20.70 -0.52
C SER A 185 2.23 -19.66 -1.64
N VAL A 186 3.20 -18.74 -1.60
CA VAL A 186 3.38 -17.78 -2.70
C VAL A 186 3.63 -18.51 -4.04
N ALA A 187 4.29 -19.67 -4.01
CA ALA A 187 4.49 -20.48 -5.20
C ALA A 187 3.17 -21.07 -5.71
N GLU A 188 2.35 -21.67 -4.82
CA GLU A 188 1.03 -22.19 -5.18
C GLU A 188 0.10 -21.08 -5.71
N LEU A 189 0.13 -19.89 -5.09
CA LEU A 189 -0.62 -18.72 -5.59
C LEU A 189 -0.17 -18.31 -6.99
N ALA A 190 1.14 -18.31 -7.26
CA ALA A 190 1.68 -18.00 -8.58
C ALA A 190 1.26 -19.04 -9.62
N ASP A 191 1.24 -20.33 -9.26
CA ASP A 191 0.79 -21.41 -10.13
C ASP A 191 -0.69 -21.27 -10.48
N GLU A 192 -1.55 -20.94 -9.51
CA GLU A 192 -2.96 -20.66 -9.75
C GLU A 192 -3.16 -19.46 -10.69
N LEU A 193 -2.45 -18.35 -10.45
CA LEU A 193 -2.55 -17.13 -11.24
C LEU A 193 -1.89 -17.24 -12.62
N SER A 194 -0.93 -18.16 -12.81
CA SER A 194 -0.28 -18.38 -14.11
C SER A 194 -1.24 -18.87 -15.19
N ARG A 195 -2.43 -19.37 -14.79
CA ARG A 195 -3.48 -19.81 -15.71
C ARG A 195 -4.26 -18.63 -16.32
N ASP A 196 -4.18 -17.43 -15.72
CA ASP A 196 -4.78 -16.23 -16.28
C ASP A 196 -3.80 -15.51 -17.22
N PRO A 197 -4.05 -15.50 -18.54
CA PRO A 197 -3.15 -14.82 -19.50
C PRO A 197 -3.05 -13.32 -19.24
N ASN A 198 -4.05 -12.70 -18.62
CA ASN A 198 -4.01 -11.28 -18.25
C ASN A 198 -2.98 -11.02 -17.15
N VAL A 199 -2.89 -11.91 -16.15
CA VAL A 199 -1.89 -11.79 -15.08
C VAL A 199 -0.48 -11.92 -15.64
N LEU A 200 -0.25 -12.87 -16.53
CA LEU A 200 1.04 -13.03 -17.20
C LEU A 200 1.42 -11.81 -18.05
N ALA A 201 0.46 -11.25 -18.80
CA ALA A 201 0.69 -10.06 -19.60
C ALA A 201 1.04 -8.85 -18.73
N VAL A 202 0.30 -8.60 -17.65
CA VAL A 202 0.56 -7.48 -16.74
C VAL A 202 1.86 -7.69 -15.96
N ALA A 203 2.19 -8.92 -15.54
CA ALA A 203 3.47 -9.23 -14.91
C ALA A 203 4.65 -8.94 -15.85
N ALA A 204 4.53 -9.25 -17.14
CA ALA A 204 5.54 -8.93 -18.14
C ALA A 204 5.68 -7.41 -18.39
N LEU A 205 4.60 -6.63 -18.24
CA LEU A 205 4.65 -5.16 -18.26
C LEU A 205 5.31 -4.60 -17.00
N PHE A 206 5.09 -5.22 -15.84
CA PHE A 206 5.62 -4.80 -14.56
C PHE A 206 7.12 -5.08 -14.44
N ASP A 207 7.54 -6.30 -14.75
CA ASP A 207 8.95 -6.67 -14.83
C ASP A 207 9.18 -7.83 -15.81
N PRO A 208 9.60 -7.53 -17.06
CA PRO A 208 9.79 -8.55 -18.09
C PRO A 208 10.98 -9.49 -17.81
N SER A 209 11.83 -9.18 -16.83
CA SER A 209 13.02 -9.97 -16.50
C SER A 209 12.81 -11.02 -15.41
N ARG A 210 11.67 -10.99 -14.72
CA ARG A 210 11.37 -11.86 -13.59
C ARG A 210 10.16 -12.75 -13.87
N GLU A 211 10.22 -13.97 -13.37
CA GLU A 211 9.09 -14.90 -13.40
C GLU A 211 8.03 -14.51 -12.34
N LEU A 212 6.76 -14.87 -12.61
CA LEU A 212 5.62 -14.52 -11.76
C LEU A 212 5.82 -14.87 -10.27
N PRO A 213 6.31 -16.07 -9.88
CA PRO A 213 6.50 -16.38 -8.46
C PRO A 213 7.44 -15.42 -7.74
N ARG A 214 8.48 -14.93 -8.43
CA ARG A 214 9.44 -13.97 -7.87
C ARG A 214 8.83 -12.58 -7.73
N ILE A 215 8.06 -12.15 -8.75
CA ILE A 215 7.32 -10.89 -8.71
C ILE A 215 6.35 -10.91 -7.52
N LEU A 216 5.52 -11.95 -7.40
CA LEU A 216 4.54 -12.05 -6.31
C LEU A 216 5.21 -12.10 -4.94
N ALA A 217 6.32 -12.82 -4.78
CA ALA A 217 7.06 -12.84 -3.51
C ALA A 217 7.53 -11.46 -3.08
N ASP A 218 8.10 -10.68 -4.00
CA ASP A 218 8.60 -9.33 -3.71
C ASP A 218 7.43 -8.34 -3.48
N LEU A 219 6.30 -8.51 -4.17
CA LEU A 219 5.09 -7.71 -3.93
C LEU A 219 4.50 -8.00 -2.55
N ILE A 220 4.31 -9.28 -2.21
CA ILE A 220 3.65 -9.74 -0.98
C ILE A 220 4.46 -9.42 0.28
N ASP A 221 5.81 -9.43 0.25
CA ASP A 221 6.66 -9.11 1.43
C ASP A 221 6.33 -7.73 2.06
N GLY A 222 5.79 -6.80 1.27
CA GLY A 222 5.31 -5.50 1.73
C GLY A 222 3.88 -5.48 2.25
N GLU A 223 3.05 -6.46 1.87
CA GLU A 223 1.58 -6.44 2.02
C GLU A 223 1.04 -7.49 3.01
N HIS A 224 1.93 -8.25 3.66
CA HIS A 224 1.55 -9.27 4.63
C HIS A 224 1.89 -8.88 6.07
N VAL A 225 1.11 -9.40 7.02
CA VAL A 225 1.44 -9.35 8.45
C VAL A 225 1.28 -10.75 9.07
N PRO A 226 2.21 -11.20 9.95
CA PRO A 226 2.07 -12.49 10.62
C PRO A 226 0.81 -12.63 11.47
N TYR A 227 0.18 -13.81 11.42
CA TYR A 227 -1.00 -14.13 12.23
C TYR A 227 -0.76 -13.97 13.74
N LEU A 228 0.39 -14.47 14.23
CA LEU A 228 0.72 -14.50 15.66
C LEU A 228 1.36 -13.18 16.13
N SER A 229 0.88 -12.60 17.23
CA SER A 229 1.39 -11.33 17.81
C SER A 229 2.91 -11.36 18.04
N LYS A 230 3.44 -12.49 18.50
CA LYS A 230 4.87 -12.66 18.79
C LYS A 230 5.76 -12.69 17.55
N LEU A 231 5.19 -12.94 16.37
CA LEU A 231 5.86 -12.81 15.08
C LEU A 231 5.76 -11.38 14.52
N ARG A 232 4.81 -10.57 15.00
CA ARG A 232 4.59 -9.18 14.58
C ARG A 232 5.42 -8.18 15.39
N TYR A 233 5.36 -8.30 16.72
CA TYR A 233 5.84 -7.28 17.65
C TYR A 233 7.21 -7.60 18.25
N THR A 234 7.92 -6.54 18.63
CA THR A 234 9.07 -6.60 19.54
C THR A 234 8.58 -6.71 20.99
N ALA A 235 9.49 -6.84 21.96
CA ALA A 235 9.12 -6.88 23.38
C ALA A 235 8.30 -5.64 23.81
N SER A 236 8.67 -4.44 23.36
CA SER A 236 7.91 -3.21 23.67
C SER A 236 6.53 -3.21 23.02
N GLY A 237 6.40 -3.76 21.81
CA GLY A 237 5.11 -3.91 21.15
C GLY A 237 4.21 -4.92 21.86
N LEU A 238 4.75 -6.03 22.37
CA LEU A 238 3.98 -7.00 23.14
C LEU A 238 3.47 -6.42 24.47
N THR A 239 4.25 -5.59 25.16
CA THR A 239 3.76 -4.86 26.35
C THR A 239 2.56 -3.99 26.01
N LYS A 240 2.64 -3.22 24.91
CA LYS A 240 1.50 -2.41 24.45
C LYS A 240 0.31 -3.27 24.05
N ARG A 241 0.54 -4.40 23.39
CA ARG A 241 -0.52 -5.33 22.99
C ARG A 241 -1.30 -5.82 24.20
N ALA A 242 -0.62 -6.21 25.28
CA ALA A 242 -1.26 -6.59 26.53
C ALA A 242 -2.09 -5.45 27.14
N GLU A 243 -1.60 -4.20 27.11
CA GLU A 243 -2.38 -3.02 27.56
C GLU A 243 -3.63 -2.81 26.71
N TRP A 244 -3.54 -3.00 25.39
CA TRP A 244 -4.69 -2.94 24.47
C TRP A 244 -5.72 -4.03 24.75
N GLU A 245 -5.27 -5.27 24.99
CA GLU A 245 -6.14 -6.40 25.31
C GLU A 245 -6.91 -6.17 26.62
N LEU A 246 -6.26 -5.59 27.63
CA LEU A 246 -6.92 -5.18 28.87
C LEU A 246 -7.98 -4.08 28.63
N VAL A 247 -7.71 -3.14 27.72
CA VAL A 247 -8.68 -2.11 27.34
C VAL A 247 -9.89 -2.74 26.65
N TRP A 248 -9.68 -3.62 25.68
CA TRP A 248 -10.77 -4.32 24.99
C TRP A 248 -11.61 -5.17 25.94
N GLU A 249 -10.98 -5.83 26.90
CA GLU A 249 -11.69 -6.62 27.90
C GLU A 249 -12.62 -5.76 28.76
N LYS A 250 -12.17 -4.59 29.19
CA LYS A 250 -13.04 -3.64 29.90
C LYS A 250 -14.17 -3.09 29.02
N GLN A 251 -13.91 -2.87 27.73
CA GLN A 251 -14.94 -2.43 26.78
C GLN A 251 -16.00 -3.53 26.58
N ARG A 252 -15.60 -4.80 26.49
CA ARG A 252 -16.56 -5.92 26.48
C ARG A 252 -17.40 -5.99 27.75
N GLN A 253 -16.79 -5.76 28.91
CA GLN A 253 -17.52 -5.67 30.18
C GLN A 253 -18.49 -4.49 30.22
N GLU A 254 -18.11 -3.36 29.63
CA GLU A 254 -19.01 -2.21 29.43
C GLU A 254 -20.20 -2.61 28.54
N ASP A 255 -19.96 -3.21 27.37
CA ASP A 255 -21.01 -3.59 26.43
C ASP A 255 -21.99 -4.63 27.03
N ALA A 256 -21.47 -5.58 27.82
CA ALA A 256 -22.25 -6.61 28.49
C ALA A 256 -23.03 -6.12 29.73
N ALA A 257 -22.78 -4.88 30.20
CA ALA A 257 -23.41 -4.39 31.42
C ALA A 257 -24.94 -4.17 31.23
N PRO A 258 -25.75 -4.49 32.27
CA PRO A 258 -27.20 -4.55 32.15
C PRO A 258 -27.87 -3.17 32.01
N ASP A 259 -27.22 -2.10 32.47
CA ASP A 259 -27.79 -0.75 32.52
C ASP A 259 -26.75 0.36 32.31
N GLU A 260 -27.22 1.54 31.89
CA GLU A 260 -26.36 2.67 31.55
C GLU A 260 -25.52 3.22 32.73
N PRO A 261 -26.04 3.32 33.98
CA PRO A 261 -25.20 3.67 35.12
C PRO A 261 -23.99 2.75 35.31
N THR A 262 -24.18 1.43 35.15
CA THR A 262 -23.10 0.44 35.23
C THR A 262 -22.11 0.59 34.08
N ARG A 263 -22.59 0.78 32.84
CA ARG A 263 -21.73 1.11 31.67
C ARG A 263 -20.88 2.34 31.93
N GLN A 264 -21.49 3.41 32.42
CA GLN A 264 -20.79 4.66 32.69
C GLN A 264 -19.73 4.50 33.79
N ALA A 265 -19.98 3.67 34.80
CA ALA A 265 -19.00 3.37 35.84
C ALA A 265 -17.79 2.63 35.26
N ILE A 266 -18.00 1.62 34.41
CA ILE A 266 -16.93 0.86 33.74
C ILE A 266 -16.14 1.76 32.81
N ARG A 267 -16.81 2.53 31.93
CA ARG A 267 -16.21 3.46 30.95
C ARG A 267 -15.19 4.40 31.58
N LYS A 268 -15.48 4.92 32.78
CA LYS A 268 -14.58 5.83 33.52
C LYS A 268 -13.27 5.17 33.96
N THR A 269 -13.21 3.84 34.02
CA THR A 269 -12.02 3.07 34.42
C THR A 269 -11.16 2.61 33.24
N ILE A 270 -11.62 2.82 32.00
CA ILE A 270 -10.93 2.39 30.78
C ILE A 270 -9.85 3.42 30.44
N PRO A 271 -8.55 3.06 30.51
CA PRO A 271 -7.49 3.98 30.13
C PRO A 271 -7.45 4.16 28.61
N VAL A 272 -6.89 5.27 28.15
CA VAL A 272 -6.55 5.45 26.73
C VAL A 272 -5.36 4.55 26.42
N PRO A 273 -5.45 3.62 25.46
CA PRO A 273 -4.35 2.70 25.17
C PRO A 273 -3.16 3.43 24.54
N PRO A 274 -1.93 2.90 24.72
CA PRO A 274 -0.72 3.52 24.19
C PRO A 274 -0.67 3.44 22.66
N LYS A 275 -0.05 4.44 22.02
CA LYS A 275 0.20 4.42 20.58
C LYS A 275 1.44 3.60 20.23
N TYR A 276 1.36 2.82 19.17
CA TYR A 276 2.50 2.12 18.59
C TYR A 276 3.42 3.06 17.80
N LYS A 277 4.66 2.64 17.63
CA LYS A 277 5.74 3.28 16.86
C LYS A 277 6.45 2.21 16.01
N PRO A 278 7.25 2.59 14.99
CA PRO A 278 7.99 1.61 14.17
C PRO A 278 8.83 0.60 14.97
N VAL A 279 9.44 1.04 16.09
CA VAL A 279 10.28 0.19 16.97
C VAL A 279 9.51 -0.91 17.71
N ASP A 280 8.17 -0.83 17.75
CA ASP A 280 7.33 -1.84 18.38
C ASP A 280 7.06 -3.04 17.46
N PHE A 281 7.42 -2.94 16.17
CA PHE A 281 7.23 -3.96 15.15
C PHE A 281 8.56 -4.57 14.73
N ARG A 282 8.54 -5.86 14.37
CA ARG A 282 9.74 -6.57 13.90
C ARG A 282 10.19 -6.17 12.49
N LYS A 283 9.25 -5.76 11.63
CA LYS A 283 9.53 -5.22 10.29
C LYS A 283 8.82 -3.88 10.10
N ASN A 284 9.44 -2.99 9.31
CA ASN A 284 8.81 -1.72 8.93
C ASN A 284 7.56 -1.93 8.04
N SER A 285 7.51 -2.98 7.21
CA SER A 285 6.30 -3.32 6.45
C SER A 285 5.11 -3.62 7.37
N TYR A 286 5.32 -4.34 8.48
CA TYR A 286 4.26 -4.60 9.46
C TYR A 286 3.76 -3.30 10.10
N TRP A 287 4.68 -2.39 10.44
CA TRP A 287 4.30 -1.07 10.93
C TRP A 287 3.49 -0.28 9.89
N SER A 288 3.92 -0.26 8.63
CA SER A 288 3.20 0.44 7.55
C SER A 288 1.76 -0.06 7.40
N ASN A 289 1.54 -1.36 7.59
CA ASN A 289 0.23 -2.00 7.48
C ASN A 289 -0.63 -1.91 8.76
N ARG A 290 -0.09 -1.43 9.89
CA ARG A 290 -0.80 -1.40 11.19
C ARG A 290 -0.93 0.00 11.77
N GLY A 291 0.12 0.80 11.65
CA GLY A 291 0.18 2.18 12.12
C GLY A 291 0.01 2.35 13.63
N LYS A 292 -0.26 3.59 14.05
CA LYS A 292 -0.23 4.01 15.46
C LYS A 292 -1.27 3.32 16.36
N LEU A 293 -2.36 2.82 15.76
CA LEU A 293 -3.49 2.19 16.44
C LEU A 293 -3.60 0.70 16.15
N ASP A 294 -2.61 0.12 15.47
CA ASP A 294 -2.58 -1.31 15.14
C ASP A 294 -3.79 -1.81 14.33
N VAL A 295 -4.35 -0.93 13.48
CA VAL A 295 -5.50 -1.25 12.63
C VAL A 295 -5.01 -2.09 11.45
N ALA A 296 -5.60 -3.25 11.22
CA ALA A 296 -5.29 -4.11 10.08
C ALA A 296 -5.50 -3.38 8.74
N LYS A 297 -4.46 -3.31 7.92
CA LYS A 297 -4.49 -2.76 6.54
C LYS A 297 -3.66 -3.61 5.57
N GLU A 298 -3.07 -4.69 6.05
CA GLU A 298 -2.45 -5.69 5.20
C GLU A 298 -3.46 -6.38 4.30
N ARG A 299 -2.99 -6.87 3.17
CA ARG A 299 -3.79 -7.64 2.18
C ARG A 299 -3.76 -9.14 2.48
N PHE A 300 -2.69 -9.59 3.14
CA PHE A 300 -2.45 -11.01 3.44
C PHE A 300 -2.06 -11.24 4.90
N VAL A 301 -2.51 -12.37 5.44
CA VAL A 301 -2.03 -12.91 6.71
C VAL A 301 -0.94 -13.93 6.39
N SER A 302 0.27 -13.77 6.93
CA SER A 302 1.33 -14.76 6.71
C SER A 302 1.42 -15.75 7.85
N TYR A 303 1.85 -16.97 7.54
CA TYR A 303 2.17 -18.03 8.50
C TYR A 303 3.67 -18.43 8.40
N PRO A 304 4.60 -17.56 8.86
CA PRO A 304 6.03 -17.85 8.79
C PRO A 304 6.39 -19.16 9.50
N GLY A 305 7.14 -20.01 8.83
CA GLY A 305 7.54 -21.32 9.37
C GLY A 305 6.44 -22.38 9.33
N ALA A 306 5.23 -22.06 8.83
CA ALA A 306 4.13 -22.99 8.66
C ALA A 306 4.08 -23.70 7.29
N GLY A 307 5.06 -23.43 6.41
CA GLY A 307 5.16 -24.03 5.07
C GLY A 307 5.57 -25.50 5.11
N ARG A 308 5.34 -26.23 4.02
CA ARG A 308 5.80 -27.62 3.87
C ARG A 308 7.32 -27.65 3.68
N ALA A 309 7.99 -28.73 4.10
CA ALA A 309 9.45 -28.83 4.03
C ALA A 309 10.04 -28.71 2.60
N GLY A 310 9.27 -29.08 1.58
CA GLY A 310 9.67 -29.00 0.17
C GLY A 310 9.42 -27.65 -0.50
N ASP A 311 8.73 -26.71 0.17
CA ASP A 311 8.39 -25.41 -0.40
C ASP A 311 8.94 -24.28 0.51
N PRO A 312 10.00 -23.57 0.08
CA PRO A 312 10.59 -22.49 0.86
C PRO A 312 9.79 -21.18 0.78
N SER A 313 8.73 -21.12 -0.04
CA SER A 313 7.92 -19.92 -0.20
C SER A 313 7.02 -19.68 1.02
N LEU A 314 6.69 -18.41 1.26
CA LEU A 314 5.91 -18.01 2.43
C LEU A 314 4.47 -18.54 2.30
N LEU A 315 4.00 -19.25 3.32
CA LEU A 315 2.59 -19.59 3.44
C LEU A 315 1.80 -18.35 3.85
N ILE A 316 0.74 -18.06 3.11
CA ILE A 316 -0.14 -16.91 3.30
C ILE A 316 -1.61 -17.31 3.26
N GLY A 317 -2.44 -16.49 3.87
CA GLY A 317 -3.89 -16.50 3.76
C GLY A 317 -4.39 -15.08 3.46
N TRP A 318 -5.69 -14.95 3.25
CA TRP A 318 -6.29 -13.67 2.88
C TRP A 318 -6.68 -12.85 4.11
N ALA A 319 -6.34 -11.56 4.12
CA ALA A 319 -6.75 -10.66 5.20
C ALA A 319 -8.26 -10.33 5.17
N GLY A 320 -8.96 -10.64 4.06
CA GLY A 320 -10.42 -10.49 3.96
C GLY A 320 -11.24 -11.56 4.67
N TRP A 321 -10.60 -12.57 5.28
CA TRP A 321 -11.28 -13.54 6.15
C TRP A 321 -11.79 -12.91 7.43
N ASP A 322 -13.02 -13.27 7.83
CA ASP A 322 -13.51 -12.99 9.17
C ASP A 322 -12.78 -13.86 10.23
N HIS A 323 -13.08 -13.64 11.51
CA HIS A 323 -12.39 -14.36 12.58
C HIS A 323 -12.71 -15.85 12.59
N ARG A 324 -13.92 -16.25 12.17
CA ARG A 324 -14.29 -17.66 12.03
C ARG A 324 -13.48 -18.32 10.92
N ASP A 325 -13.37 -17.67 9.75
CA ASP A 325 -12.62 -18.19 8.61
C ASP A 325 -11.12 -18.26 8.93
N GLN A 326 -10.57 -17.31 9.68
CA GLN A 326 -9.19 -17.39 10.20
C GLN A 326 -8.99 -18.58 11.15
N ALA A 327 -9.94 -18.82 12.06
CA ALA A 327 -9.90 -19.97 12.96
C ALA A 327 -9.99 -21.30 12.20
N GLN A 328 -10.91 -21.41 11.23
CA GLN A 328 -11.04 -22.56 10.34
C GLN A 328 -9.75 -22.82 9.55
N ALA A 329 -9.16 -21.79 8.95
CA ALA A 329 -7.92 -21.91 8.19
C ALA A 329 -6.76 -22.42 9.07
N LEU A 330 -6.67 -21.94 10.31
CA LEU A 330 -5.69 -22.43 11.29
C LEU A 330 -5.97 -23.88 11.70
N ALA A 331 -7.22 -24.25 11.99
CA ALA A 331 -7.59 -25.61 12.36
C ALA A 331 -7.26 -26.61 11.23
N LEU A 332 -7.63 -26.29 9.99
CA LEU A 332 -7.28 -27.09 8.81
C LEU A 332 -5.77 -27.22 8.62
N LEU A 333 -5.04 -26.12 8.80
CA LEU A 333 -3.58 -26.12 8.70
C LEU A 333 -2.94 -26.99 9.80
N ILE A 334 -3.43 -26.90 11.04
CA ILE A 334 -2.96 -27.73 12.17
C ILE A 334 -3.17 -29.22 11.85
N VAL A 335 -4.38 -29.60 11.44
CA VAL A 335 -4.71 -31.00 11.08
C VAL A 335 -3.79 -31.48 9.95
N GLN A 336 -3.64 -30.69 8.88
CA GLN A 336 -2.77 -31.04 7.78
C GLN A 336 -1.32 -31.23 8.21
N ARG A 337 -0.77 -30.34 9.04
CA ARG A 337 0.62 -30.44 9.53
C ARG A 337 0.82 -31.62 10.45
N GLN A 338 -0.18 -31.95 11.27
CA GLN A 338 -0.11 -33.09 12.18
C GLN A 338 -0.24 -34.42 11.44
N GLU A 339 -1.28 -34.59 10.62
CA GLU A 339 -1.63 -35.88 10.02
C GLU A 339 -0.85 -36.19 8.75
N ALA A 340 -0.66 -35.21 7.86
CA ALA A 340 0.02 -35.43 6.59
C ALA A 340 1.54 -35.23 6.69
N ASP A 341 1.98 -34.20 7.43
CA ASP A 341 3.39 -33.82 7.50
C ASP A 341 4.10 -34.35 8.77
N GLY A 342 3.36 -34.94 9.72
CA GLY A 342 3.92 -35.58 10.92
C GLY A 342 4.59 -34.61 11.90
N TRP A 343 4.09 -33.38 12.01
CA TRP A 343 4.70 -32.34 12.83
C TRP A 343 4.67 -32.65 14.33
N THR A 344 5.73 -32.26 15.02
CA THR A 344 5.85 -32.42 16.48
C THR A 344 5.05 -31.34 17.23
N ALA A 345 4.83 -31.56 18.52
CA ALA A 345 4.20 -30.56 19.40
C ALA A 345 4.91 -29.19 19.35
N GLU A 346 6.24 -29.17 19.32
CA GLU A 346 7.02 -27.93 19.21
C GLU A 346 6.73 -27.16 17.91
N GLN A 347 6.58 -27.88 16.79
CA GLN A 347 6.28 -27.30 15.48
C GLN A 347 4.83 -26.82 15.38
N LEU A 348 3.88 -27.51 16.03
CA LEU A 348 2.46 -27.16 16.06
C LEU A 348 2.14 -26.04 17.06
N THR A 349 2.92 -25.88 18.12
CA THR A 349 2.73 -24.86 19.17
C THR A 349 2.45 -23.45 18.62
N PRO A 350 3.22 -22.89 17.67
CA PRO A 350 2.91 -21.56 17.15
C PRO A 350 1.57 -21.48 16.41
N LEU A 351 1.11 -22.54 15.75
CA LEU A 351 -0.20 -22.55 15.08
C LEU A 351 -1.34 -22.57 16.11
N LEU A 352 -1.21 -23.42 17.13
CA LEU A 352 -2.14 -23.49 18.26
C LEU A 352 -2.21 -22.15 19.03
N ALA A 353 -1.06 -21.50 19.22
CA ALA A 353 -1.00 -20.17 19.83
C ALA A 353 -1.72 -19.11 18.97
N GLY A 354 -1.67 -19.22 17.64
CA GLY A 354 -2.44 -18.35 16.76
C GLY A 354 -3.93 -18.58 16.84
N LEU A 355 -4.36 -19.85 16.90
CA LEU A 355 -5.77 -20.18 17.09
C LEU A 355 -6.27 -19.60 18.42
N HIS A 356 -5.49 -19.78 19.49
CA HIS A 356 -5.77 -19.18 20.80
C HIS A 356 -5.90 -17.65 20.75
N GLU A 357 -5.04 -16.93 20.03
CA GLU A 357 -5.14 -15.45 19.87
C GLU A 357 -6.40 -15.00 19.10
N VAL A 358 -6.93 -15.84 18.19
CA VAL A 358 -8.11 -15.53 17.38
C VAL A 358 -9.42 -15.84 18.12
N LEU A 359 -9.44 -16.87 18.98
CA LEU A 359 -10.64 -17.36 19.67
C LEU A 359 -11.45 -16.30 20.44
N PRO A 360 -10.86 -15.31 21.16
CA PRO A 360 -11.64 -14.27 21.82
C PRO A 360 -12.53 -13.48 20.85
N TRP A 361 -12.08 -13.27 19.62
CA TRP A 361 -12.84 -12.60 18.58
C TRP A 361 -13.90 -13.50 17.98
N VAL A 362 -13.60 -14.80 17.81
CA VAL A 362 -14.60 -15.79 17.40
C VAL A 362 -15.73 -15.85 18.42
N ARG A 363 -15.42 -15.89 19.72
CA ARG A 363 -16.43 -15.88 20.79
C ARG A 363 -17.27 -14.60 20.77
N GLN A 364 -16.65 -13.46 20.50
CA GLN A 364 -17.36 -12.17 20.45
C GLN A 364 -18.31 -12.06 19.26
N TRP A 365 -17.93 -12.55 18.08
CA TRP A 365 -18.65 -12.31 16.82
C TRP A 365 -19.38 -13.54 16.25
N HIS A 366 -19.01 -14.74 16.68
CA HIS A 366 -19.49 -16.03 16.17
C HIS A 366 -19.77 -17.02 17.33
N GLY A 367 -20.32 -16.51 18.43
CA GLY A 367 -20.73 -17.30 19.60
C GLY A 367 -22.19 -17.77 19.57
N GLU A 368 -22.94 -17.45 18.52
CA GLU A 368 -24.31 -17.93 18.33
C GLU A 368 -24.32 -19.38 17.85
N ILE A 369 -25.28 -20.17 18.33
CA ILE A 369 -25.46 -21.57 17.93
C ILE A 369 -25.86 -21.61 16.45
N ASP A 370 -25.08 -22.33 15.65
CA ASP A 370 -25.41 -22.58 14.26
C ASP A 370 -26.57 -23.60 14.18
N PRO A 371 -27.70 -23.27 13.54
CA PRO A 371 -28.84 -24.17 13.42
C PRO A 371 -28.53 -25.50 12.71
N ASP A 372 -27.55 -25.51 11.81
CA ASP A 372 -27.22 -26.68 11.00
C ASP A 372 -26.32 -27.66 11.77
N THR A 373 -25.41 -27.15 12.60
CA THR A 373 -24.46 -27.98 13.37
C THR A 373 -24.91 -28.23 14.82
N GLY A 374 -25.79 -27.38 15.36
CA GLY A 374 -26.24 -27.43 16.75
C GLY A 374 -25.21 -26.94 17.77
N GLU A 375 -24.07 -26.40 17.32
CA GLU A 375 -23.01 -25.84 18.15
C GLU A 375 -22.60 -24.45 17.65
N SER A 376 -22.06 -23.59 18.52
CA SER A 376 -21.50 -22.31 18.07
C SER A 376 -20.09 -22.53 17.50
N PRO A 377 -19.67 -21.77 16.45
CA PRO A 377 -18.29 -21.83 15.97
C PRO A 377 -17.26 -21.58 17.09
N ALA A 378 -17.57 -20.68 18.03
CA ALA A 378 -16.70 -20.40 19.17
C ALA A 378 -16.48 -21.63 20.07
N ASP A 379 -17.52 -22.40 20.35
CA ASP A 379 -17.43 -23.60 21.18
C ASP A 379 -16.70 -24.73 20.43
N ALA A 380 -17.03 -24.93 19.14
CA ALA A 380 -16.39 -25.93 18.29
C ALA A 380 -14.86 -25.74 18.21
N TYR A 381 -14.38 -24.51 17.94
CA TYR A 381 -12.93 -24.27 17.88
C TYR A 381 -12.25 -24.24 19.25
N SER A 382 -12.97 -23.89 20.33
CA SER A 382 -12.45 -24.01 21.69
C SER A 382 -12.24 -25.49 22.05
N GLY A 383 -13.23 -26.34 21.76
CA GLY A 383 -13.13 -27.79 21.96
C GLY A 383 -12.02 -28.42 21.13
N PHE A 384 -11.87 -28.03 19.86
CA PHE A 384 -10.77 -28.46 19.01
C PHE A 384 -9.39 -28.08 19.60
N LEU A 385 -9.24 -26.85 20.10
CA LEU A 385 -7.99 -26.42 20.73
C LEU A 385 -7.68 -27.25 21.98
N ASP A 386 -8.67 -27.46 22.86
CA ASP A 386 -8.52 -28.23 24.10
C ASP A 386 -8.15 -29.69 23.82
N GLU A 387 -8.77 -30.32 22.83
CA GLU A 387 -8.43 -31.67 22.38
C GLU A 387 -6.95 -31.75 21.94
N ARG A 388 -6.52 -30.81 21.07
CA ARG A 388 -5.14 -30.79 20.56
C ARG A 388 -4.11 -30.50 21.65
N LEU A 389 -4.43 -29.63 22.62
CA LEU A 389 -3.55 -29.40 23.77
C LEU A 389 -3.39 -30.65 24.62
N ASN A 390 -4.46 -31.39 24.87
CA ASN A 390 -4.42 -32.64 25.62
C ASN A 390 -3.58 -33.71 24.90
N ASP A 391 -3.81 -33.90 23.60
CA ASP A 391 -3.10 -34.87 22.76
C ASP A 391 -1.59 -34.60 22.70
N LEU A 392 -1.20 -33.32 22.65
CA LEU A 392 0.19 -32.89 22.53
C LEU A 392 0.86 -32.62 23.88
N HIS A 393 0.14 -32.82 25.00
CA HIS A 393 0.58 -32.52 26.36
C HIS A 393 1.07 -31.08 26.54
N LEU A 394 0.35 -30.14 25.93
CA LEU A 394 0.61 -28.71 26.01
C LEU A 394 -0.41 -28.02 26.92
N THR A 395 -0.03 -26.87 27.44
CA THR A 395 -0.88 -25.99 28.25
C THR A 395 -1.08 -24.64 27.56
N GLU A 396 -2.10 -23.89 27.99
CA GLU A 396 -2.28 -22.49 27.58
C GLU A 396 -1.06 -21.62 27.94
N ALA A 397 -0.34 -21.95 29.01
CA ALA A 397 0.91 -21.28 29.38
C ALA A 397 2.03 -21.52 28.35
N ASP A 398 2.05 -22.69 27.69
CA ASP A 398 3.00 -22.97 26.62
C ASP A 398 2.68 -22.13 25.37
N LEU A 399 1.41 -21.96 25.04
CA LEU A 399 0.96 -21.11 23.93
C LEU A 399 1.31 -19.62 24.19
N THR A 400 0.86 -19.11 25.34
CA THR A 400 1.09 -17.71 25.76
C THR A 400 2.55 -17.44 26.11
N GLY A 401 3.35 -18.48 26.37
CA GLY A 401 4.79 -18.42 26.66
C GLY A 401 5.68 -18.54 25.43
N TRP A 402 5.20 -19.17 24.35
CA TRP A 402 5.99 -19.47 23.14
C TRP A 402 6.77 -18.27 22.59
N GLN A 403 8.01 -18.42 22.15
CA GLN A 403 8.73 -17.33 21.48
C GLN A 403 9.32 -17.83 20.17
N PRO A 404 9.35 -16.99 19.11
CA PRO A 404 10.03 -17.38 17.90
C PRO A 404 11.52 -17.61 18.18
N PRO A 405 12.13 -18.62 17.54
CA PRO A 405 13.54 -18.91 17.73
C PRO A 405 14.38 -17.67 17.39
N ALA A 406 15.46 -17.46 18.16
CA ALA A 406 16.36 -16.35 17.95
C ALA A 406 16.91 -16.40 16.52
N THR A 407 16.73 -15.32 15.75
CA THR A 407 17.31 -15.19 14.43
C THR A 407 18.84 -15.19 14.56
N ARG A 408 19.48 -16.32 14.24
CA ARG A 408 20.94 -16.36 14.08
C ARG A 408 21.30 -15.41 12.94
N GLY A 409 21.92 -14.28 13.27
CA GLY A 409 22.38 -13.31 12.28
C GLY A 409 23.20 -13.99 11.19
N ARG A 410 22.94 -13.62 9.93
CA ARG A 410 23.69 -14.04 8.74
C ARG A 410 25.19 -13.81 9.03
N ARG A 411 25.97 -14.88 9.19
CA ARG A 411 27.43 -14.81 9.15
C ARG A 411 27.78 -14.31 7.74
N HIS A 412 28.27 -13.08 7.63
CA HIS A 412 28.97 -12.64 6.43
C HIS A 412 30.16 -13.59 6.25
N GLN A 413 30.03 -14.55 5.34
CA GLN A 413 31.18 -15.19 4.76
C GLN A 413 31.84 -14.13 3.88
N GLN A 414 32.93 -13.55 4.38
CA GLN A 414 33.92 -12.91 3.53
C GLN A 414 34.52 -14.00 2.66
N THR A 415 34.30 -13.91 1.35
CA THR A 415 35.16 -14.49 0.32
C THR A 415 35.39 -13.42 -0.71
#